data_AF-A0A0Q8P8M3-F1
#
_entry.id   AF-A0A0Q8P8M3-F1
#
_cell.length_a   1.000
_cell.length_b   1.000
_cell.length_c   1.000
_cell.angle_alpha   90.00
_cell.angle_beta   90.00
_cell.angle_gamma   90.00
#
_symmetry.space_group_name_H-M   'P 1'
#
loop_
_entity.id
_entity.type
_entity.pdbx_description
1 polymer ?
#
loop_
_entity_poly.entity_id
_entity_poly.type
_entity_poly.pdbx_seq_one_letter_code
_entity_poly.pdbx_strand_id
1 'polypeptide(L)'
;MTLDQLSPSFPLQWERREPPLPSVAVLAVGAAVPGLAVAARERVRAGARLAVLAEDGPGLPTTDRVLLVLGAEQDLPWADGARYLGRDAGLLTPTTARPTPAATLWRRALGAAEGQLCVLVPGRALVADPPVPLVSGDALDPFTRPTGTDPDSGADGTS
;
A
#
# COMPACT_ATOMS: atom_id res chain seq x y z
N MET A 1 16.26 -19.76 -38.35
CA MET A 1 16.80 -18.42 -37.99
C MET A 1 15.66 -17.68 -37.31
N THR A 2 15.53 -17.85 -36.00
CA THR A 2 14.44 -17.28 -35.21
C THR A 2 14.90 -15.91 -34.76
N LEU A 3 14.30 -14.84 -35.27
CA LEU A 3 14.48 -13.50 -34.73
C LEU A 3 13.92 -13.53 -33.30
N ASP A 4 14.82 -13.50 -32.33
CA ASP A 4 14.53 -13.22 -30.94
C ASP A 4 13.94 -11.79 -30.92
N GLN A 5 12.61 -11.70 -30.97
CA GLN A 5 11.88 -10.44 -30.88
C GLN A 5 12.07 -9.93 -29.46
N LEU A 6 13.15 -9.19 -29.23
CA LEU A 6 13.35 -8.40 -28.02
C LEU A 6 12.16 -7.46 -27.90
N SER A 7 11.20 -7.85 -27.07
CA SER A 7 10.04 -7.02 -26.76
C SER A 7 10.56 -5.77 -26.07
N PRO A 8 10.23 -4.56 -26.54
CA PRO A 8 10.71 -3.34 -25.91
C PRO A 8 10.26 -3.30 -24.44
N SER A 9 11.22 -3.20 -23.53
CA SER A 9 10.96 -3.01 -22.11
C SER A 9 10.89 -1.51 -21.81
N PHE A 10 9.79 -1.07 -21.21
CA PHE A 10 9.62 0.32 -20.79
C PHE A 10 9.85 0.40 -19.28
N PRO A 11 10.89 1.09 -18.80
CA PRO A 11 11.14 1.21 -17.38
C PRO A 11 10.04 2.02 -16.72
N LEU A 12 9.64 1.61 -15.51
CA LEU A 12 8.75 2.42 -14.67
C LEU A 12 9.47 3.70 -14.26
N GLN A 13 8.92 4.83 -14.71
CA GLN A 13 9.35 6.16 -14.30
C GLN A 13 8.25 6.85 -13.49
N TRP A 14 8.66 7.74 -12.59
CA TRP A 14 7.74 8.53 -11.79
C TRP A 14 7.91 10.00 -12.14
N GLU A 15 6.82 10.61 -12.58
CA GLU A 15 6.76 12.05 -12.82
C GLU A 15 5.99 12.72 -11.69
N ARG A 16 6.43 13.93 -11.31
CA ARG A 16 5.66 14.77 -10.40
C ARG A 16 4.31 15.10 -11.05
N ARG A 17 3.25 14.99 -10.27
CA ARG A 17 1.90 15.40 -10.64
C ARG A 17 1.54 16.72 -9.98
N GLU A 18 0.96 17.62 -10.76
CA GLU A 18 0.35 18.87 -10.30
C GLU A 18 -0.91 19.12 -11.16
N PRO A 19 -2.12 19.24 -10.58
CA PRO A 19 -2.43 19.16 -9.15
C PRO A 19 -2.35 17.72 -8.59
N PRO A 20 -2.16 17.54 -7.27
CA PRO A 20 -2.28 16.23 -6.63
C PRO A 20 -3.67 15.61 -6.83
N LEU A 21 -3.74 14.28 -6.88
CA LEU A 21 -5.01 13.57 -6.86
C LEU A 21 -5.68 13.66 -5.48
N PRO A 22 -7.01 13.71 -5.42
CA PRO A 22 -7.76 13.46 -4.19
C PRO A 22 -7.40 12.10 -3.60
N SER A 23 -7.23 12.05 -2.28
CA SER A 23 -6.83 10.83 -1.59
C SER A 23 -8.03 9.88 -1.44
N VAL A 24 -7.84 8.62 -1.83
CA VAL A 24 -8.85 7.56 -1.66
C VAL A 24 -8.33 6.35 -0.88
N ALA A 25 -7.03 6.35 -0.59
CA ALA A 25 -6.40 5.33 0.23
C ALA A 25 -5.15 5.85 0.95
N VAL A 26 -4.74 5.13 1.99
CA VAL A 26 -3.48 5.32 2.69
C VAL A 26 -2.78 3.96 2.79
N LEU A 27 -1.51 3.93 2.38
CA LEU A 27 -0.68 2.74 2.37
C LEU A 27 0.46 2.88 3.37
N ALA A 28 0.58 1.91 4.28
CA ALA A 28 1.77 1.72 5.09
C ALA A 28 2.50 0.44 4.67
N VAL A 29 3.83 0.50 4.74
CA VAL A 29 4.73 -0.63 4.50
C VAL A 29 5.67 -0.77 5.70
N GLY A 30 5.93 -2.01 6.09
CA GLY A 30 6.91 -2.33 7.11
C GLY A 30 6.58 -1.73 8.47
N ALA A 31 7.55 -1.01 9.04
CA ALA A 31 7.46 -0.42 10.38
C ALA A 31 6.35 0.64 10.53
N ALA A 32 5.82 1.19 9.43
CA ALA A 32 4.72 2.15 9.47
C ALA A 32 3.34 1.48 9.68
N VAL A 33 3.23 0.16 9.47
CA VAL A 33 1.95 -0.58 9.55
C VAL A 33 1.26 -0.42 10.91
N PRO A 34 1.93 -0.58 12.06
CA PRO A 34 1.29 -0.43 13.36
C PRO A 34 0.71 0.97 13.61
N GLY A 35 1.44 2.02 13.21
CA GLY A 35 0.96 3.40 13.35
C GLY A 35 -0.30 3.64 12.52
N LEU A 36 -0.31 3.16 11.28
CA LEU A 36 -1.49 3.25 10.41
C LEU A 36 -2.67 2.43 10.95
N ALA A 37 -2.43 1.23 11.48
CA ALA A 37 -3.46 0.38 12.07
C ALA A 37 -4.14 1.06 13.27
N VAL A 38 -3.35 1.63 14.18
CA VAL A 38 -3.87 2.39 15.33
C VAL A 38 -4.71 3.58 14.86
N ALA A 39 -4.19 4.38 13.94
CA ALA A 39 -4.92 5.55 13.44
C ALA A 39 -6.22 5.17 12.71
N ALA A 40 -6.19 4.11 11.89
CA ALA A 40 -7.38 3.60 11.21
C ALA A 40 -8.43 3.11 12.22
N ARG A 41 -8.01 2.44 13.30
CA ARG A 41 -8.91 1.95 14.34
C ARG A 41 -9.64 3.10 15.02
N GLU A 42 -8.92 4.17 15.37
CA GLU A 42 -9.54 5.35 15.98
C GLU A 42 -10.51 6.05 15.03
N ARG A 43 -10.23 6.08 13.71
CA ARG A 43 -11.18 6.58 12.71
C ARG A 43 -12.46 5.73 12.65
N VAL A 44 -12.35 4.40 12.62
CA VAL A 44 -13.52 3.50 12.62
C VAL A 44 -14.35 3.71 13.90
N ARG A 45 -13.70 3.84 15.07
CA ARG A 45 -14.37 4.13 16.34
C ARG A 45 -15.10 5.48 16.33
N ALA A 46 -14.57 6.46 15.60
CA ALA A 46 -15.23 7.74 15.36
C ALA A 46 -16.34 7.70 14.29
N GLY A 47 -16.64 6.53 13.73
CA GLY A 47 -17.72 6.32 12.75
C GLY A 47 -17.29 6.40 11.28
N ALA A 48 -15.99 6.48 10.99
CA ALA A 48 -15.47 6.48 9.63
C ALA A 48 -15.76 5.14 8.93
N ARG A 49 -16.10 5.19 7.64
CA ARG A 49 -16.33 3.98 6.82
C ARG A 49 -15.06 3.63 6.06
N LEU A 50 -14.27 2.72 6.63
CA LEU A 50 -12.99 2.29 6.07
C LEU A 50 -13.05 0.83 5.60
N ALA A 51 -12.32 0.50 4.55
CA ALA A 51 -12.05 -0.89 4.13
C ALA A 51 -10.54 -1.13 4.18
N VAL A 52 -10.12 -2.35 4.47
CA VAL A 52 -8.71 -2.65 4.71
C VAL A 52 -8.27 -3.89 3.96
N LEU A 53 -7.11 -3.79 3.32
CA LEU A 53 -6.39 -4.91 2.73
C LEU A 53 -5.00 -4.97 3.39
N ALA A 54 -4.61 -6.15 3.83
CA ALA A 54 -3.30 -6.39 4.41
C ALA A 54 -2.59 -7.54 3.69
N GLU A 55 -1.27 -7.41 3.54
CA GLU A 55 -0.39 -8.53 3.23
C GLU A 55 0.53 -8.75 4.42
N ASP A 56 0.20 -9.73 5.25
CA ASP A 56 0.88 -10.05 6.50
C ASP A 56 0.99 -11.57 6.74
N GLY A 57 1.03 -12.34 5.65
CA GLY A 57 1.04 -13.80 5.69
C GLY A 57 2.21 -14.39 6.51
N PRO A 58 2.03 -15.61 7.07
CA PRO A 58 3.06 -16.27 7.84
C PRO A 58 4.34 -16.44 7.00
N GLY A 59 5.48 -16.00 7.57
CA GLY A 59 6.78 -16.03 6.89
C GLY A 59 7.14 -14.76 6.09
N LEU A 60 6.24 -13.78 5.98
CA LEU A 60 6.56 -12.49 5.37
C LEU A 60 7.43 -11.67 6.34
N PRO A 61 8.63 -11.21 5.93
CA PRO A 61 9.47 -10.39 6.79
C PRO A 61 8.74 -9.09 7.15
N THR A 62 8.97 -8.59 8.36
CA THR A 62 8.28 -7.39 8.88
C THR A 62 8.40 -6.22 7.93
N THR A 63 9.55 -6.06 7.25
CA THR A 63 9.80 -5.00 6.25
C THR A 63 8.87 -5.03 5.06
N ASP A 64 8.32 -6.20 4.73
CA ASP A 64 7.46 -6.38 3.57
C ASP A 64 5.97 -6.33 3.89
N ARG A 65 5.59 -6.29 5.16
CA ARG A 65 4.18 -6.16 5.57
C ARG A 65 3.53 -4.94 4.95
N VAL A 66 2.28 -5.09 4.54
CA VAL A 66 1.49 -4.03 3.93
C VAL A 66 0.18 -3.87 4.69
N LEU A 67 -0.20 -2.61 4.90
CA LEU A 67 -1.55 -2.25 5.27
C LEU A 67 -2.04 -1.14 4.34
N LEU A 68 -3.10 -1.43 3.58
CA LEU A 68 -3.81 -0.47 2.77
C LEU A 68 -5.17 -0.19 3.41
N VAL A 69 -5.43 1.09 3.68
CA VAL A 69 -6.72 1.58 4.19
C VAL A 69 -7.39 2.39 3.09
N LEU A 70 -8.63 2.03 2.74
CA LEU A 70 -9.46 2.69 1.75
C LEU A 70 -10.60 3.42 2.45
N GLY A 71 -11.00 4.57 1.92
CA GLY A 71 -12.09 5.37 2.49
C GLY A 71 -12.30 6.68 1.74
N ALA A 72 -13.32 7.43 2.16
CA ALA A 72 -13.48 8.82 1.73
C ALA A 72 -12.31 9.66 2.27
N GLU A 73 -11.91 10.71 1.55
CA GLU A 73 -10.73 11.51 1.87
C GLU A 73 -10.74 12.03 3.31
N GLN A 74 -11.88 12.54 3.78
CA GLN A 74 -12.04 13.05 5.15
C GLN A 74 -11.91 11.95 6.23
N ASP A 75 -12.16 10.70 5.87
CA ASP A 75 -12.16 9.53 6.77
C ASP A 75 -10.78 8.89 6.88
N LEU A 76 -9.88 9.19 5.93
CA LEU A 76 -8.56 8.55 5.87
C LEU A 76 -7.69 8.90 7.09
N PRO A 77 -7.08 7.90 7.74
CA PRO A 77 -6.19 8.13 8.88
C PRO A 77 -4.90 8.84 8.45
N TRP A 78 -4.29 9.53 9.39
CA TRP A 78 -2.93 10.03 9.26
C TRP A 78 -1.98 9.15 10.08
N ALA A 79 -0.84 8.82 9.51
CA ALA A 79 0.23 8.08 10.19
C ALA A 79 1.58 8.40 9.56
N ASP A 80 2.61 8.48 10.39
CA ASP A 80 3.98 8.68 9.94
C ASP A 80 4.46 7.54 9.03
N GLY A 81 5.15 7.92 7.95
CA GLY A 81 5.67 6.97 6.96
C GLY A 81 4.61 6.36 6.03
N ALA A 82 3.32 6.69 6.21
CA ALA A 82 2.26 6.26 5.32
C ALA A 82 2.21 7.13 4.04
N ARG A 83 1.74 6.53 2.94
CA ARG A 83 1.61 7.18 1.62
C ARG A 83 0.14 7.31 1.25
N TYR A 84 -0.29 8.52 0.96
CA TYR A 84 -1.63 8.78 0.42
C TYR A 84 -1.67 8.45 -1.06
N LEU A 85 -2.73 7.73 -1.47
CA LEU A 85 -2.92 7.28 -2.84
C LEU A 85 -4.20 7.86 -3.43
N GLY A 86 -4.12 8.27 -4.68
CA GLY A 86 -5.24 8.67 -5.51
C GLY A 86 -5.53 7.64 -6.59
N ARG A 87 -6.72 7.70 -7.20
CA ARG A 87 -7.09 6.81 -8.31
C ARG A 87 -6.81 7.47 -9.65
N ASP A 88 -5.95 6.85 -10.45
CA ASP A 88 -5.62 7.25 -11.83
C ASP A 88 -5.96 6.11 -12.80
N ALA A 89 -7.00 6.30 -13.61
CA ALA A 89 -7.50 5.29 -14.55
C ALA A 89 -7.66 3.87 -13.95
N GLY A 90 -8.15 3.80 -12.72
CA GLY A 90 -8.35 2.55 -11.97
C GLY A 90 -7.12 2.02 -11.23
N LEU A 91 -5.94 2.61 -11.41
CA LEU A 91 -4.73 2.31 -10.65
C LEU A 91 -4.64 3.23 -9.43
N LEU A 92 -4.34 2.69 -8.25
CA LEU A 92 -3.97 3.52 -7.10
C LEU A 92 -2.49 3.86 -7.16
N THR A 93 -2.18 5.15 -7.18
CA THR A 93 -0.80 5.68 -7.25
C THR A 93 -0.62 6.77 -6.18
N PRO A 94 0.62 7.13 -5.80
CA PRO A 94 0.84 8.27 -4.92
C PRO A 94 0.13 9.53 -5.44
N THR A 95 -0.52 10.31 -4.58
CA THR A 95 -1.34 11.45 -5.00
C THR A 95 -0.55 12.52 -5.76
N THR A 96 0.75 12.66 -5.47
CA THR A 96 1.64 13.67 -6.04
C THR A 96 2.54 13.14 -7.17
N ALA A 97 2.37 11.88 -7.58
CA ALA A 97 3.17 11.28 -8.64
C ALA A 97 2.28 10.51 -9.64
N ARG A 98 2.77 10.37 -10.86
CA ARG A 98 2.16 9.50 -11.89
C ARG A 98 3.20 8.57 -12.47
N PRO A 99 2.85 7.30 -12.74
CA PRO A 99 3.75 6.41 -13.44
C PRO A 99 3.77 6.76 -14.93
N THR A 100 4.95 6.61 -15.55
CA THR A 100 5.16 6.65 -16.99
C THR A 100 5.74 5.29 -17.42
N PRO A 101 5.19 4.60 -18.45
CA PRO A 101 4.02 4.96 -19.27
C PRO A 101 2.70 5.09 -18.48
N ALA A 102 1.63 5.56 -19.12
CA ALA A 102 0.38 5.94 -18.44
C ALA A 102 -0.21 4.83 -17.53
N ALA A 103 -0.92 5.24 -16.47
CA ALA A 103 -1.48 4.34 -15.44
C ALA A 103 -2.32 3.18 -15.98
N THR A 104 -3.12 3.40 -17.03
CA THR A 104 -3.91 2.34 -17.69
C THR A 104 -3.05 1.22 -18.25
N LEU A 105 -1.86 1.55 -18.79
CA LEU A 105 -0.93 0.56 -19.33
C LEU A 105 -0.33 -0.27 -18.20
N TRP A 106 0.07 0.36 -17.10
CA TRP A 106 0.56 -0.37 -15.93
C TRP A 106 -0.51 -1.27 -15.31
N ARG A 107 -1.75 -0.80 -15.18
CA ARG A 107 -2.85 -1.64 -14.69
C ARG A 107 -3.03 -2.90 -15.54
N ARG A 108 -2.96 -2.76 -16.88
CA ARG A 108 -3.01 -3.91 -17.81
C ARG A 108 -1.78 -4.81 -17.70
N ALA A 109 -0.58 -4.22 -17.59
CA ALA A 109 0.67 -4.98 -17.46
C ALA A 109 0.73 -5.78 -16.15
N LEU A 110 0.12 -5.27 -15.07
CA LEU A 110 -0.04 -5.98 -13.81
C LEU A 110 -1.13 -7.07 -13.83
N GLY A 111 -1.88 -7.20 -14.93
CA GLY A 111 -2.91 -8.23 -15.09
C GLY A 111 -4.17 -8.02 -14.24
N ALA A 112 -4.42 -6.80 -13.74
CA ALA A 112 -5.58 -6.53 -12.92
C ALA A 112 -6.88 -6.60 -13.74
N ALA A 113 -7.78 -7.52 -13.35
CA ALA A 113 -9.10 -7.65 -13.97
C ALA A 113 -9.99 -6.44 -13.66
N GLU A 114 -11.13 -6.33 -14.35
CA GLU A 114 -12.14 -5.33 -14.04
C GLU A 114 -12.67 -5.52 -12.60
N GLY A 115 -12.87 -4.42 -11.87
CA GLY A 115 -13.29 -4.46 -10.47
C GLY A 115 -12.18 -4.75 -9.44
N GLN A 116 -11.05 -5.33 -9.86
CA GLN A 116 -9.94 -5.59 -8.93
C GLN A 116 -9.25 -4.29 -8.50
N LEU A 117 -8.82 -4.29 -7.25
CA LEU A 117 -7.94 -3.28 -6.72
C LEU A 117 -6.55 -3.48 -7.31
N CYS A 118 -5.94 -2.39 -7.79
CA CYS A 118 -4.59 -2.40 -8.32
C CYS A 118 -3.85 -1.20 -7.75
N VAL A 119 -2.71 -1.45 -7.09
CA VAL A 119 -1.86 -0.44 -6.47
C VAL A 119 -0.50 -0.49 -7.15
N LEU A 120 0.05 0.68 -7.48
CA LEU A 120 1.41 0.83 -7.91
C LEU A 120 2.06 1.98 -7.15
N VAL A 121 3.15 1.68 -6.45
CA VAL A 121 3.98 2.65 -5.74
C VAL A 121 5.46 2.37 -6.04
N PRO A 122 6.38 3.33 -5.77
CA PRO A 122 7.80 3.04 -5.91
C PRO A 122 8.21 1.78 -5.13
N GLY A 123 8.74 0.80 -5.85
CA GLY A 123 9.23 -0.47 -5.31
C GLY A 123 8.18 -1.56 -5.05
N ARG A 124 6.88 -1.31 -5.31
CA ARG A 124 5.83 -2.31 -5.04
C ARG A 124 4.60 -2.16 -5.93
N ALA A 125 4.04 -3.30 -6.31
CA ALA A 125 2.73 -3.40 -6.94
C ALA A 125 1.89 -4.45 -6.20
N LEU A 126 0.58 -4.25 -6.16
CA LEU A 126 -0.38 -5.13 -5.53
C LEU A 126 -1.64 -5.23 -6.38
N VAL A 127 -2.11 -6.44 -6.63
CA VAL A 127 -3.41 -6.72 -7.27
C VAL A 127 -4.18 -7.64 -6.36
N ALA A 128 -5.39 -7.24 -5.99
CA ALA A 128 -6.23 -8.00 -5.09
C ALA A 128 -7.71 -7.74 -5.38
N ASP A 129 -8.56 -8.61 -4.86
CA ASP A 129 -9.99 -8.34 -4.82
C ASP A 129 -10.27 -7.15 -3.88
N PRO A 130 -11.28 -6.32 -4.17
CA PRO A 130 -11.59 -5.17 -3.32
C PRO A 130 -11.99 -5.64 -1.92
N PRO A 131 -11.40 -5.07 -0.84
CA PRO A 131 -11.75 -5.48 0.51
C PRO A 131 -13.15 -5.00 0.88
N VAL A 132 -13.80 -5.75 1.77
CA VAL A 132 -15.09 -5.38 2.35
C VAL A 132 -14.88 -4.26 3.39
N PRO A 133 -15.80 -3.29 3.52
CA PRO A 133 -15.76 -2.30 4.59
C PRO A 133 -15.70 -2.96 5.97
N LEU A 134 -14.88 -2.40 6.85
CA LEU A 134 -14.78 -2.79 8.25
C LEU A 134 -16.10 -2.51 8.97
N VAL A 135 -16.51 -3.49 9.77
CA VAL A 135 -17.70 -3.41 10.63
C VAL A 135 -17.35 -3.10 12.09
N SER A 136 -16.07 -3.31 12.48
CA SER A 136 -15.52 -2.95 13.79
C SER A 136 -14.03 -2.59 13.64
N GLY A 137 -13.54 -1.73 14.54
CA GLY A 137 -12.12 -1.41 14.64
C GLY A 137 -11.26 -2.57 15.17
N ASP A 138 -11.86 -3.55 15.85
CA ASP A 138 -11.11 -4.69 16.44
C ASP A 138 -10.45 -5.57 15.36
N ALA A 139 -10.95 -5.52 14.12
CA ALA A 139 -10.33 -6.16 12.97
C ALA A 139 -8.91 -5.64 12.68
N LEU A 140 -8.54 -4.47 13.22
CA LEU A 140 -7.21 -3.88 13.07
C LEU A 140 -6.22 -4.29 14.16
N ASP A 141 -6.69 -4.88 15.26
CA ASP A 141 -5.84 -5.22 16.42
C ASP A 141 -4.63 -6.09 16.07
N PRO A 142 -4.69 -7.09 15.16
CA PRO A 142 -3.53 -7.87 14.76
C PRO A 142 -2.37 -7.04 14.20
N PHE A 143 -2.68 -5.90 13.58
CA PHE A 143 -1.70 -5.03 12.92
C PHE A 143 -1.12 -3.96 13.85
N THR A 144 -1.73 -3.74 15.03
CA THR A 144 -1.31 -2.68 15.96
C THR A 144 -0.01 -2.99 16.70
N ARG A 145 0.43 -4.25 16.70
CA ARG A 145 1.64 -4.65 17.41
C ARG A 145 2.87 -4.38 16.54
N PRO A 146 3.83 -3.57 16.99
CA PRO A 146 5.15 -3.59 16.37
C PRO A 146 5.68 -5.01 16.50
N THR A 147 6.08 -5.61 15.37
CA THR A 147 6.76 -6.89 15.42
C THR A 147 8.08 -6.63 16.12
N GLY A 148 8.31 -7.32 17.23
CA GLY A 148 9.40 -7.02 18.15
C GLY A 148 10.72 -6.80 17.42
N THR A 149 11.44 -5.77 17.85
CA THR A 149 12.89 -5.65 17.66
C THR A 149 13.50 -7.02 17.97
N ASP A 150 14.17 -7.63 17.00
CA ASP A 150 14.97 -8.84 17.26
C ASP A 150 15.95 -8.51 18.39
N PRO A 151 15.86 -9.10 19.59
CA PRO A 151 16.87 -8.94 20.61
C PRO A 151 17.98 -9.96 20.35
N ASP A 152 18.60 -9.91 19.17
CA ASP A 152 19.82 -10.68 18.92
C ASP A 152 20.73 -9.99 17.89
N SER A 153 21.51 -9.04 18.39
CA SER A 153 22.78 -8.68 17.77
C SER A 153 23.75 -8.28 18.88
N GLY A 154 24.41 -9.30 19.44
CA GLY A 154 25.77 -9.17 19.97
C GLY A 154 25.88 -9.08 21.47
N ALA A 155 25.89 -10.24 22.13
CA ALA A 155 26.79 -10.47 23.24
C ALA A 155 28.26 -10.53 22.74
N ASP A 156 29.18 -10.35 23.69
CA ASP A 156 30.63 -10.57 23.64
C ASP A 156 31.54 -9.48 23.05
N GLY A 157 31.99 -8.61 23.95
CA GLY A 157 33.21 -7.81 23.83
C GLY A 157 33.92 -7.76 25.18
N THR A 158 34.66 -8.82 25.49
CA THR A 158 35.63 -8.93 26.58
C THR A 158 36.61 -7.74 26.57
N SER A 159 36.83 -7.13 27.73
CA SER A 159 38.13 -6.58 28.15
C SER A 159 38.18 -6.49 29.67
#